data_AF-A0A5E4BWH2-F1
#
_entry.id   AF-A0A5E4BWH2-F1
#
_cell.length_a   1.000
_cell.length_b   1.000
_cell.length_c   1.000
_cell.angle_alpha   90.00
_cell.angle_beta   90.00
_cell.angle_gamma   90.00
#
_symmetry.space_group_name_H-M   'P 1'
#
loop_
_entity.id
_entity.type
_entity.pdbx_description
1 polymer ?
#
loop_
_entity_poly.entity_id
_entity_poly.type
_entity_poly.pdbx_seq_one_letter_code
_entity_poly.pdbx_strand_id
1 'polypeptide(L)'
;MLNFTLEHEDFDDGKGKCPYDPAKGHTGLLVDGELYSATLNNFLGTQPVILRNMGPYHPMKAEYEALWLNRPHFIASAYVPESVGSITGDDDKVYFFSERVVEYDCCTKQLVARVARVCKGDIVGACTLQKKWTTFLKSWLGCSVPDQQLYFNQLLAVHTQQGASWHKTTFFGVFHMRWGNVDLSAVCEYQLEEIQWVFQGPYKEYFEEVQKWGRYTDPVPIPQPGSCIIKWHHHHGHTSSLELADRTLIFIKKHPLMDEQVEPSWGQPMLMKNTNFTHLVADQFTGFDKTTYTVLFIGTGDGWLLKAVILRPWVHLIKELQVFDKETVESLVLSPSKKLLFAGSCSQLVQLPLADSVKYHICADCVLVQDSYCAWSINTSHCLSMASHSG
;
A
#
# COMPACT_ATOMS: atom_id res chain seq x y z
N MET A 1 1.59 -19.72 -29.16
CA MET A 1 0.36 -19.06 -28.70
C MET A 1 -0.16 -19.85 -27.53
N LEU A 2 -0.07 -19.31 -26.31
CA LEU A 2 -0.81 -19.86 -25.18
C LEU A 2 -2.24 -19.36 -25.38
N ASN A 3 -3.14 -20.26 -25.81
CA ASN A 3 -4.55 -19.94 -25.88
C ASN A 3 -5.07 -19.89 -24.45
N PHE A 4 -5.46 -18.70 -23.99
CA PHE A 4 -6.17 -18.55 -22.73
C PHE A 4 -7.63 -18.93 -22.98
N THR A 5 -7.98 -20.18 -22.75
CA THR A 5 -9.37 -20.64 -22.70
C THR A 5 -9.84 -20.52 -21.26
N LEU A 6 -10.81 -19.63 -21.01
CA LEU A 6 -11.57 -19.69 -19.77
C LEU A 6 -12.34 -21.01 -19.80
N GLU A 7 -12.03 -21.94 -18.91
CA GLU A 7 -12.85 -23.15 -18.76
C GLU A 7 -14.28 -22.72 -18.42
N HIS A 8 -15.27 -23.34 -19.08
CA HIS A 8 -16.69 -23.13 -18.77
C HIS A 8 -17.03 -23.82 -17.45
N GLU A 9 -16.56 -23.26 -16.34
CA GLU A 9 -17.10 -23.53 -15.02
C GLU A 9 -18.31 -22.63 -14.73
N ASP A 10 -19.10 -23.02 -13.73
CA ASP A 10 -20.22 -22.23 -13.23
C ASP A 10 -19.74 -20.82 -12.83
N PHE A 11 -20.37 -19.78 -13.36
CA PHE A 11 -19.99 -18.41 -13.06
C PHE A 11 -20.24 -18.06 -11.59
N ASP A 12 -19.18 -17.60 -10.94
CA ASP A 12 -19.19 -17.14 -9.57
C ASP A 12 -19.77 -15.71 -9.47
N ASP A 13 -20.57 -15.42 -8.44
CA ASP A 13 -21.02 -14.04 -8.17
C ASP A 13 -19.80 -13.16 -7.81
N GLY A 14 -19.60 -12.09 -8.58
CA GLY A 14 -18.54 -11.10 -8.43
C GLY A 14 -18.86 -10.00 -7.41
N LYS A 15 -20.05 -9.99 -6.83
CA LYS A 15 -20.48 -8.97 -5.86
C LYS A 15 -19.52 -8.88 -4.67
N GLY A 16 -18.93 -7.70 -4.48
CA GLY A 16 -17.94 -7.45 -3.44
C GLY A 16 -16.54 -8.02 -3.74
N LYS A 17 -16.36 -8.77 -4.83
CA LYS A 17 -15.07 -9.24 -5.37
C LYS A 17 -14.52 -8.29 -6.44
N CYS A 18 -15.41 -7.74 -7.26
CA CYS A 18 -15.10 -6.91 -8.42
C CYS A 18 -16.03 -5.67 -8.42
N PRO A 19 -15.54 -4.47 -8.79
CA PRO A 19 -16.40 -3.29 -8.91
C PRO A 19 -17.39 -3.43 -10.09
N TYR A 20 -18.56 -2.79 -9.96
CA TYR A 20 -19.53 -2.67 -11.06
C TYR A 20 -19.14 -1.60 -12.08
N ASP A 21 -18.50 -0.52 -11.62
CA ASP A 21 -18.09 0.63 -12.42
C ASP A 21 -16.55 0.63 -12.54
N PRO A 22 -15.98 0.59 -13.75
CA PRO A 22 -14.53 0.52 -13.96
C PRO A 22 -13.79 1.76 -13.45
N ALA A 23 -14.48 2.89 -13.24
CA ALA A 23 -13.87 4.11 -12.70
C ALA A 23 -13.74 4.09 -11.17
N LYS A 24 -14.25 3.05 -10.48
CA LYS A 24 -14.21 2.96 -9.02
C LYS A 24 -12.94 2.26 -8.55
N GLY A 25 -12.28 2.90 -7.59
CA GLY A 25 -11.10 2.35 -6.92
C GLY A 25 -11.40 1.01 -6.27
N HIS A 26 -10.53 0.05 -6.52
CA HIS A 26 -10.65 -1.31 -6.05
C HIS A 26 -9.26 -1.92 -5.90
N THR A 27 -9.15 -2.95 -5.07
CA THR A 27 -7.93 -3.74 -4.95
C THR A 27 -8.28 -5.14 -4.49
N GLY A 28 -7.42 -6.11 -4.80
CA GLY A 28 -7.57 -7.46 -4.28
C GLY A 28 -6.31 -8.29 -4.42
N LEU A 29 -6.19 -9.31 -3.56
CA LEU A 29 -5.10 -10.26 -3.57
C LEU A 29 -5.57 -11.63 -3.08
N LEU A 30 -4.91 -12.67 -3.56
CA LEU A 30 -5.13 -14.05 -3.11
C LEU A 30 -4.08 -14.40 -2.07
N VAL A 31 -4.52 -14.90 -0.91
CA VAL A 31 -3.66 -15.46 0.14
C VAL A 31 -4.17 -16.83 0.48
N ASP A 32 -3.35 -17.86 0.30
CA ASP A 32 -3.69 -19.25 0.64
C ASP A 32 -5.03 -19.74 0.03
N GLY A 33 -5.37 -19.27 -1.16
CA GLY A 33 -6.63 -19.60 -1.86
C GLY A 33 -7.84 -18.76 -1.44
N GLU A 34 -7.71 -17.87 -0.45
CA GLU A 34 -8.74 -16.91 -0.07
C GLU A 34 -8.53 -15.57 -0.77
N LEU A 35 -9.60 -15.00 -1.34
CA LEU A 35 -9.56 -13.68 -1.96
C LEU A 35 -9.90 -12.61 -0.92
N TYR A 36 -8.96 -11.71 -0.71
CA TYR A 36 -9.13 -10.46 0.03
C TYR A 36 -9.37 -9.35 -0.97
N SER A 37 -10.51 -8.69 -0.89
CA SER A 37 -10.93 -7.67 -1.86
C SER A 37 -11.45 -6.44 -1.14
N ALA A 38 -11.21 -5.27 -1.71
CA ALA A 38 -11.76 -4.00 -1.25
C ALA A 38 -12.35 -3.25 -2.43
N THR A 39 -13.67 -3.09 -2.42
CA THR A 39 -14.44 -2.53 -3.55
C THR A 39 -15.82 -2.06 -3.08
N LEU A 40 -16.74 -1.80 -4.01
CA LEU A 40 -18.12 -1.41 -3.77
C LEU A 40 -19.06 -2.61 -4.02
N ASN A 41 -19.95 -2.86 -3.07
CA ASN A 41 -20.82 -4.04 -3.02
C ASN A 41 -22.14 -3.88 -3.80
N ASN A 42 -22.40 -2.72 -4.40
CA ASN A 42 -23.63 -2.44 -5.13
C ASN A 42 -23.39 -1.58 -6.37
N PHE A 43 -24.33 -1.67 -7.32
CA PHE A 43 -24.28 -0.93 -8.58
C PHE A 43 -24.16 0.59 -8.40
N LEU A 44 -24.82 1.16 -7.39
CA LEU A 44 -24.79 2.61 -7.12
C LEU A 44 -23.44 3.10 -6.56
N GLY A 45 -22.54 2.20 -6.18
CA GLY A 45 -21.24 2.57 -5.62
C GLY A 45 -21.31 3.24 -4.24
N THR A 46 -22.31 2.89 -3.43
CA THR A 46 -22.57 3.51 -2.12
C THR A 46 -22.23 2.61 -0.94
N GLN A 47 -22.01 1.31 -1.18
CA GLN A 47 -21.72 0.33 -0.13
C GLN A 47 -20.26 -0.15 -0.23
N PRO A 48 -19.29 0.55 0.38
CA PRO A 48 -17.92 0.06 0.42
C PRO A 48 -17.80 -1.20 1.26
N VAL A 49 -16.91 -2.10 0.86
CA VAL A 49 -16.67 -3.36 1.55
C VAL A 49 -15.21 -3.75 1.45
N ILE A 50 -14.66 -4.25 2.55
CA ILE A 50 -13.44 -5.07 2.57
C ILE A 50 -13.90 -6.48 2.93
N LEU A 51 -13.67 -7.44 2.02
CA LEU A 51 -14.25 -8.78 2.02
C LEU A 51 -13.14 -9.84 1.92
N ARG A 52 -13.24 -10.89 2.73
CA ARG A 52 -12.55 -12.17 2.53
C ARG A 52 -13.56 -13.23 2.11
N ASN A 53 -13.27 -13.96 1.04
CA ASN A 53 -14.10 -15.06 0.53
C ASN A 53 -13.26 -16.14 -0.17
N MET A 54 -13.91 -17.06 -0.87
CA MET A 54 -13.31 -18.23 -1.57
C MET A 54 -12.58 -19.23 -0.66
N GLY A 55 -12.49 -18.93 0.65
CA GLY A 55 -11.94 -19.81 1.66
C GLY A 55 -12.91 -20.85 2.24
N PRO A 56 -12.41 -21.71 3.13
CA PRO A 56 -13.21 -22.74 3.80
C PRO A 56 -14.19 -22.17 4.83
N TYR A 57 -13.97 -20.94 5.28
CA TYR A 57 -14.82 -20.26 6.26
C TYR A 57 -15.87 -19.38 5.58
N HIS A 58 -16.90 -19.00 6.34
CA HIS A 58 -17.90 -18.04 5.87
C HIS A 58 -17.24 -16.72 5.45
N PRO A 59 -17.75 -16.05 4.40
CA PRO A 59 -17.22 -14.77 3.98
C PRO A 59 -17.27 -13.74 5.12
N MET A 60 -16.16 -13.03 5.31
CA MET A 60 -16.04 -12.01 6.35
C MET A 60 -15.93 -10.64 5.70
N LYS A 61 -16.64 -9.66 6.26
CA LYS A 61 -16.70 -8.32 5.70
C LYS A 61 -16.60 -7.22 6.73
N ALA A 62 -16.17 -6.04 6.31
CA ALA A 62 -16.28 -4.84 7.13
C ALA A 62 -17.74 -4.54 7.52
N GLU A 63 -17.92 -3.81 8.63
CA GLU A 63 -19.25 -3.31 9.00
C GLU A 63 -19.71 -2.22 8.02
N TYR A 64 -21.01 -2.15 7.75
CA TYR A 64 -21.56 -1.12 6.84
C TYR A 64 -21.72 0.26 7.51
N GLU A 65 -21.07 0.44 8.65
CA GLU A 65 -21.10 1.69 9.42
C GLU A 65 -20.04 2.66 8.92
N ALA A 66 -20.38 3.96 8.87
CA ALA A 66 -19.49 5.01 8.36
C ALA A 66 -18.19 5.14 9.17
N LEU A 67 -18.20 4.72 10.44
CA LEU A 67 -17.00 4.66 11.30
C LEU A 67 -15.93 3.72 10.72
N TRP A 68 -16.36 2.62 10.10
CA TRP A 68 -15.47 1.64 9.48
C TRP A 68 -15.00 2.11 8.11
N LEU A 69 -15.95 2.29 7.20
CA LEU A 69 -15.71 2.73 5.83
C LEU A 69 -16.77 3.78 5.47
N ASN A 70 -16.32 4.98 5.10
CA ASN A 70 -17.22 6.01 4.59
C ASN A 70 -16.66 6.54 3.29
N ARG A 71 -17.32 6.15 2.19
CA ARG A 71 -16.96 6.55 0.82
C ARG A 71 -15.45 6.50 0.52
N PRO A 72 -14.77 5.38 0.85
CA PRO A 72 -13.36 5.22 0.48
C PRO A 72 -13.21 5.06 -1.04
N HIS A 73 -12.09 5.54 -1.56
CA HIS A 73 -11.52 5.15 -2.84
C HIS A 73 -10.38 4.18 -2.53
N PHE A 74 -10.55 2.89 -2.87
CA PHE A 74 -9.53 1.87 -2.60
C PHE A 74 -8.42 1.93 -3.63
N ILE A 75 -7.17 1.84 -3.18
CA ILE A 75 -5.98 2.10 -4.00
C ILE A 75 -5.11 0.86 -4.13
N ALA A 76 -4.81 0.20 -3.01
CA ALA A 76 -3.92 -0.96 -3.00
C ALA A 76 -4.17 -1.85 -1.79
N SER A 77 -3.72 -3.10 -1.90
CA SER A 77 -3.69 -4.06 -0.80
C SER A 77 -2.37 -4.80 -0.79
N ALA A 78 -1.92 -5.19 0.39
CA ALA A 78 -0.65 -5.89 0.57
C ALA A 78 -0.78 -7.00 1.61
N TYR A 79 -0.21 -8.17 1.30
CA TYR A 79 -0.06 -9.26 2.24
C TYR A 79 1.33 -9.20 2.89
N VAL A 80 1.39 -9.33 4.22
CA VAL A 80 2.65 -9.40 4.95
C VAL A 80 2.65 -10.65 5.85
N PRO A 81 3.62 -11.57 5.65
CA PRO A 81 3.71 -12.80 6.42
C PRO A 81 4.40 -12.57 7.78
N GLU A 82 3.76 -11.80 8.66
CA GLU A 82 4.31 -11.42 9.98
C GLU A 82 4.47 -12.61 10.94
N SER A 83 3.80 -13.74 10.67
CA SER A 83 3.99 -14.97 11.46
C SER A 83 5.37 -15.60 11.28
N VAL A 84 6.03 -15.36 10.13
CA VAL A 84 7.32 -15.97 9.81
C VAL A 84 8.41 -15.41 10.72
N GLY A 85 8.99 -16.29 11.55
CA GLY A 85 10.02 -15.92 12.51
C GLY A 85 9.50 -15.14 13.72
N SER A 86 8.18 -15.08 13.93
CA SER A 86 7.58 -14.39 15.08
C SER A 86 7.81 -15.15 16.39
N ILE A 87 8.48 -14.52 17.33
CA ILE A 87 8.73 -15.08 18.67
C ILE A 87 7.42 -15.16 19.47
N THR A 88 6.54 -14.18 19.30
CA THR A 88 5.24 -14.08 19.97
C THR A 88 4.16 -14.95 19.33
N GLY A 89 4.44 -15.57 18.18
CA GLY A 89 3.45 -16.30 17.39
C GLY A 89 2.38 -15.37 16.83
N ASP A 90 2.81 -14.24 16.28
CA ASP A 90 1.93 -13.32 15.56
C ASP A 90 1.35 -13.96 14.30
N ASP A 91 0.26 -13.38 13.81
CA ASP A 91 -0.45 -13.82 12.60
C ASP A 91 -0.13 -12.90 11.42
N ASP A 92 -0.27 -13.45 10.22
CA ASP A 92 -0.07 -12.71 8.99
C ASP A 92 -1.18 -11.66 8.82
N LYS A 93 -0.86 -10.56 8.13
CA LYS A 93 -1.77 -9.42 8.02
C LYS A 93 -1.98 -9.02 6.56
N VAL A 94 -3.18 -8.56 6.29
CA VAL A 94 -3.53 -7.94 5.01
C VAL A 94 -3.80 -6.45 5.26
N TYR A 95 -3.02 -5.61 4.59
CA TYR A 95 -3.11 -4.17 4.63
C TYR A 95 -3.92 -3.66 3.44
N PHE A 96 -4.73 -2.62 3.67
CA PHE A 96 -5.53 -1.95 2.66
C PHE A 96 -5.28 -0.46 2.70
N PHE A 97 -5.06 0.12 1.53
CA PHE A 97 -4.80 1.54 1.34
C PHE A 97 -5.98 2.18 0.63
N SER A 98 -6.43 3.31 1.16
CA SER A 98 -7.56 4.04 0.60
C SER A 98 -7.44 5.53 0.84
N GLU A 99 -8.14 6.29 0.02
CA GLU A 99 -8.36 7.71 0.20
C GLU A 99 -9.83 7.95 0.56
N ARG A 100 -10.12 8.99 1.35
CA ARG A 100 -11.48 9.42 1.62
C ARG A 100 -11.61 10.93 1.61
N VAL A 101 -12.76 11.41 1.13
CA VAL A 101 -13.20 12.79 1.32
C VAL A 101 -13.86 12.93 2.71
N VAL A 102 -13.18 13.66 3.60
CA VAL A 102 -13.59 14.21 4.93
C VAL A 102 -13.56 13.32 6.17
N GLU A 103 -12.62 13.64 7.07
CA GLU A 103 -12.78 13.68 8.54
C GLU A 103 -12.21 15.01 9.11
N TYR A 104 -13.09 15.84 9.69
CA TYR A 104 -12.92 16.94 10.67
C TYR A 104 -12.85 18.45 10.39
N ASP A 105 -13.49 19.14 11.36
CA ASP A 105 -13.56 20.53 11.84
C ASP A 105 -13.85 21.68 10.83
N CYS A 106 -15.11 22.11 10.85
CA CYS A 106 -15.70 23.43 10.57
C CYS A 106 -15.40 24.20 9.26
N CYS A 107 -14.23 24.07 8.61
CA CYS A 107 -13.82 25.04 7.59
C CYS A 107 -13.43 24.47 6.21
N THR A 108 -12.98 23.23 6.06
CA THR A 108 -12.66 22.67 4.71
C THR A 108 -12.79 21.15 4.61
N LYS A 109 -13.37 20.66 3.50
CA LYS A 109 -13.36 19.24 3.13
C LYS A 109 -11.94 18.84 2.74
N GLN A 110 -11.25 18.07 3.58
CA GLN A 110 -9.90 17.56 3.28
C GLN A 110 -9.96 16.06 2.91
N LEU A 111 -9.20 15.70 1.88
CA LEU A 111 -8.93 14.30 1.52
C LEU A 111 -7.99 13.71 2.57
N VAL A 112 -8.18 12.45 2.95
CA VAL A 112 -7.31 11.77 3.92
C VAL A 112 -6.98 10.39 3.40
N ALA A 113 -5.68 10.12 3.27
CA ALA A 113 -5.17 8.79 3.00
C ALA A 113 -5.21 7.91 4.26
N ARG A 114 -5.46 6.63 4.08
CA ARG A 114 -5.60 5.64 5.14
C ARG A 114 -4.82 4.39 4.83
N VAL A 115 -4.24 3.83 5.88
CA VAL A 115 -3.85 2.43 5.94
C VAL A 115 -4.78 1.73 6.92
N ALA A 116 -5.29 0.57 6.53
CA ALA A 116 -6.07 -0.32 7.37
C ALA A 116 -5.45 -1.72 7.36
N ARG A 117 -5.74 -2.53 8.38
CA ARG A 117 -5.27 -3.91 8.45
C ARG A 117 -6.35 -4.86 8.97
N VAL A 118 -6.18 -6.14 8.64
CA VAL A 118 -6.90 -7.28 9.25
C VAL A 118 -5.91 -8.43 9.47
N CYS A 119 -6.18 -9.29 10.44
CA CYS A 119 -5.41 -10.53 10.66
C CYS A 119 -5.94 -11.65 9.77
N LYS A 120 -5.05 -12.46 9.19
CA LYS A 120 -5.40 -13.55 8.27
C LYS A 120 -6.23 -14.63 8.95
N GLY A 121 -5.88 -14.99 10.18
CA GLY A 121 -6.54 -15.96 11.04
C GLY A 121 -7.77 -15.44 11.77
N ASP A 122 -8.24 -14.22 11.48
CA ASP A 122 -9.50 -13.73 12.02
C ASP A 122 -10.64 -14.64 11.56
N ILE A 123 -11.51 -15.00 12.50
CA ILE A 123 -12.72 -15.80 12.26
C ILE A 123 -13.93 -15.12 12.91
N VAL A 124 -15.11 -15.61 12.55
CA VAL A 124 -16.41 -15.05 12.94
C VAL A 124 -16.51 -14.79 14.44
N GLY A 125 -17.02 -13.64 14.89
CA GLY A 125 -17.38 -13.41 16.29
C GLY A 125 -18.62 -14.22 16.70
N ALA A 126 -18.68 -14.72 17.95
CA ALA A 126 -19.74 -15.63 18.40
C ALA A 126 -21.14 -14.98 18.44
N CYS A 127 -21.25 -13.78 19.01
CA CYS A 127 -22.50 -13.02 19.15
C CYS A 127 -22.39 -11.62 18.54
N THR A 128 -21.38 -10.87 18.97
CA THR A 128 -21.02 -9.57 18.38
C THR A 128 -20.15 -9.77 17.13
N LEU A 129 -20.31 -8.92 16.10
CA LEU A 129 -19.52 -8.99 14.86
C LEU A 129 -19.62 -10.34 14.11
N GLN A 130 -20.80 -10.96 14.10
CA GLN A 130 -21.03 -12.18 13.33
C GLN A 130 -20.78 -11.95 11.83
N LYS A 131 -19.86 -12.74 11.24
CA LYS A 131 -19.40 -12.64 9.85
C LYS A 131 -18.77 -11.27 9.53
N LYS A 132 -18.24 -10.59 10.55
CA LYS A 132 -17.53 -9.32 10.44
C LYS A 132 -16.11 -9.47 10.98
N TRP A 133 -15.21 -8.60 10.53
CA TRP A 133 -13.86 -8.56 11.08
C TRP A 133 -13.88 -8.24 12.57
N THR A 134 -13.05 -8.90 13.35
CA THR A 134 -12.77 -8.54 14.75
C THR A 134 -11.44 -7.81 14.89
N THR A 135 -10.63 -7.83 13.83
CA THR A 135 -9.26 -7.30 13.77
C THR A 135 -9.07 -6.09 12.86
N PHE A 136 -10.16 -5.51 12.36
CA PHE A 136 -10.11 -4.33 11.48
C PHE A 136 -9.74 -3.06 12.26
N LEU A 137 -8.59 -2.49 11.92
CA LEU A 137 -8.17 -1.17 12.37
C LEU A 137 -7.69 -0.32 11.20
N LYS A 138 -7.82 1.00 11.31
CA LYS A 138 -7.31 1.97 10.35
C LYS A 138 -6.67 3.17 11.03
N SER A 139 -5.71 3.77 10.37
CA SER A 139 -5.07 5.04 10.77
C SER A 139 -4.90 5.97 9.56
N TRP A 140 -4.63 7.24 9.84
CA TRP A 140 -4.23 8.24 8.85
C TRP A 140 -2.85 7.89 8.31
N LEU A 141 -2.65 8.08 7.01
CA LEU A 141 -1.35 7.93 6.35
C LEU A 141 -0.89 9.32 5.91
N GLY A 142 0.15 9.87 6.55
CA GLY A 142 0.61 11.24 6.35
C GLY A 142 1.70 11.38 5.30
N CYS A 143 1.64 12.43 4.50
CA CYS A 143 2.70 12.83 3.60
C CYS A 143 2.68 14.36 3.53
N SER A 144 3.61 15.04 4.20
CA SER A 144 3.60 16.50 4.31
C SER A 144 5.00 17.09 4.45
N VAL A 145 5.16 18.37 4.12
CA VAL A 145 6.35 19.16 4.43
C VAL A 145 5.91 20.28 5.39
N PRO A 146 5.97 20.04 6.71
CA PRO A 146 5.42 20.96 7.71
C PRO A 146 5.98 22.38 7.59
N ASP A 147 7.30 22.51 7.38
CA ASP A 147 7.99 23.79 7.26
C ASP A 147 7.48 24.67 6.11
N GLN A 148 6.95 24.03 5.05
CA GLN A 148 6.40 24.70 3.87
C GLN A 148 4.86 24.68 3.85
N GLN A 149 4.22 24.12 4.90
CA GLN A 149 2.77 23.92 4.99
C GLN A 149 2.18 23.16 3.79
N LEU A 150 2.94 22.22 3.22
CA LEU A 150 2.49 21.40 2.09
C LEU A 150 1.93 20.07 2.62
N TYR A 151 0.67 19.77 2.30
CA TYR A 151 0.00 18.54 2.73
C TYR A 151 -0.48 17.75 1.51
N PHE A 152 0.15 16.60 1.28
CA PHE A 152 -0.18 15.70 0.19
C PHE A 152 -1.27 14.73 0.65
N ASN A 153 -2.51 15.16 0.43
CA ASN A 153 -3.70 14.55 1.01
C ASN A 153 -4.31 13.44 0.13
N GLN A 154 -3.99 13.43 -1.16
CA GLN A 154 -4.54 12.48 -2.12
C GLN A 154 -3.53 11.38 -2.41
N LEU A 155 -3.84 10.15 -1.99
CA LEU A 155 -3.03 8.96 -2.30
C LEU A 155 -3.47 8.40 -3.66
N LEU A 156 -2.52 8.13 -4.55
CA LEU A 156 -2.81 7.66 -5.91
C LEU A 156 -2.39 6.20 -6.13
N ALA A 157 -1.25 5.80 -5.59
CA ALA A 157 -0.73 4.45 -5.71
C ALA A 157 0.10 4.08 -4.48
N VAL A 158 0.15 2.79 -4.18
CA VAL A 158 1.07 2.23 -3.17
C VAL A 158 1.77 1.01 -3.73
N HIS A 159 3.07 0.95 -3.54
CA HIS A 159 3.88 -0.22 -3.82
C HIS A 159 4.45 -0.80 -2.53
N THR A 160 4.34 -2.11 -2.36
CA THR A 160 4.92 -2.84 -1.23
C THR A 160 6.21 -3.50 -1.65
N GLN A 161 7.32 -3.02 -1.08
CA GLN A 161 8.62 -3.67 -1.19
C GLN A 161 8.80 -4.60 0.00
N GLN A 162 8.69 -5.91 -0.24
CA GLN A 162 9.03 -6.92 0.77
C GLN A 162 10.53 -6.87 1.04
N GLY A 163 10.90 -6.86 2.33
CA GLY A 163 12.29 -6.95 2.77
C GLY A 163 12.77 -8.41 2.89
N ALA A 164 14.02 -8.60 3.31
CA ALA A 164 14.55 -9.91 3.67
C ALA A 164 13.78 -10.58 4.83
N SER A 165 13.06 -9.77 5.58
CA SER A 165 12.20 -10.11 6.70
C SER A 165 10.99 -9.18 6.67
N TRP A 166 9.87 -9.60 7.27
CA TRP A 166 8.67 -8.77 7.30
C TRP A 166 8.91 -7.42 8.00
N HIS A 167 9.78 -7.36 9.02
CA HIS A 167 10.11 -6.11 9.73
C HIS A 167 10.80 -5.06 8.82
N LYS A 168 11.40 -5.50 7.70
CA LYS A 168 12.00 -4.61 6.70
C LYS A 168 11.07 -4.31 5.53
N THR A 169 9.81 -4.74 5.59
CA THR A 169 8.82 -4.42 4.57
C THR A 169 8.53 -2.92 4.57
N THR A 170 8.60 -2.34 3.38
CA THR A 170 8.50 -0.90 3.16
C THR A 170 7.36 -0.63 2.19
N PHE A 171 6.55 0.38 2.48
CA PHE A 171 5.49 0.87 1.61
C PHE A 171 5.91 2.20 1.01
N PHE A 172 5.79 2.33 -0.30
CA PHE A 172 5.98 3.58 -1.01
C PHE A 172 4.63 4.07 -1.50
N GLY A 173 4.25 5.30 -1.15
CA GLY A 173 3.01 5.93 -1.60
C GLY A 173 3.29 7.07 -2.57
N VAL A 174 2.59 7.11 -3.70
CA VAL A 174 2.48 8.32 -4.53
C VAL A 174 1.34 9.16 -4.00
N PHE A 175 1.62 10.42 -3.70
CA PHE A 175 0.61 11.38 -3.30
C PHE A 175 0.57 12.57 -4.23
N HIS A 176 -0.57 13.23 -4.25
CA HIS A 176 -0.84 14.44 -5.01
C HIS A 176 -1.41 15.52 -4.09
N MET A 177 -1.08 16.76 -4.40
CA MET A 177 -1.73 17.94 -3.85
C MET A 177 -1.97 18.97 -4.95
N ARG A 178 -3.04 19.73 -4.77
CA ARG A 178 -3.35 20.89 -5.60
C ARG A 178 -3.30 22.15 -4.75
N TRP A 179 -2.40 23.07 -5.11
CA TRP A 179 -2.23 24.36 -4.46
C TRP A 179 -2.53 25.49 -5.45
N GLY A 180 -3.76 25.99 -5.41
CA GLY A 180 -4.27 26.93 -6.41
C GLY A 180 -4.26 26.32 -7.81
N ASN A 181 -3.34 26.79 -8.66
CA ASN A 181 -3.13 26.30 -10.03
C ASN A 181 -1.89 25.41 -10.19
N VAL A 182 -1.21 25.08 -9.09
CA VAL A 182 -0.02 24.22 -9.10
C VAL A 182 -0.39 22.84 -8.61
N ASP A 183 -0.06 21.84 -9.40
CA ASP A 183 -0.23 20.42 -9.09
C ASP A 183 1.13 19.84 -8.71
N LEU A 184 1.28 19.39 -7.46
CA LEU A 184 2.52 18.76 -7.00
C LEU A 184 2.26 17.30 -6.68
N SER A 185 3.22 16.45 -7.04
CA SER A 185 3.25 15.06 -6.60
C SER A 185 4.44 14.80 -5.70
N ALA A 186 4.25 13.84 -4.79
CA ALA A 186 5.23 13.43 -3.81
C ALA A 186 5.32 11.90 -3.74
N VAL A 187 6.48 11.39 -3.34
CA VAL A 187 6.67 10.00 -2.95
C VAL A 187 7.07 9.95 -1.48
N CYS A 188 6.28 9.26 -0.66
CA CYS A 188 6.55 9.02 0.75
C CYS A 188 6.88 7.54 0.99
N GLU A 189 7.80 7.27 1.90
CA GLU A 189 8.22 5.94 2.35
C GLU A 189 7.71 5.69 3.76
N TYR A 190 7.18 4.50 4.02
CA TYR A 190 6.69 4.06 5.32
C TYR A 190 7.25 2.69 5.66
N GLN A 191 7.87 2.59 6.83
CA GLN A 191 8.28 1.30 7.37
C GLN A 191 7.09 0.61 8.05
N LEU A 192 7.00 -0.71 7.89
CA LEU A 192 5.94 -1.49 8.52
C LEU A 192 5.95 -1.37 10.06
N GLU A 193 7.14 -1.24 10.67
CA GLU A 193 7.30 -1.09 12.11
C GLU A 193 6.57 0.15 12.65
N GLU A 194 6.65 1.29 11.95
CA GLU A 194 5.92 2.52 12.30
C GLU A 194 4.40 2.33 12.18
N ILE A 195 3.95 1.62 11.14
CA ILE A 195 2.53 1.29 10.97
C ILE A 195 2.04 0.40 12.12
N GLN A 196 2.82 -0.60 12.51
CA GLN A 196 2.49 -1.48 13.65
C GLN A 196 2.43 -0.70 14.96
N TRP A 197 3.38 0.20 15.20
CA TRP A 197 3.42 1.06 16.39
C TRP A 197 2.13 1.86 16.54
N VAL A 198 1.66 2.49 15.45
CA VAL A 198 0.39 3.22 15.42
C VAL A 198 -0.81 2.31 15.73
N PHE A 199 -0.85 1.09 15.19
CA PHE A 199 -1.91 0.12 15.48
C PHE A 199 -1.88 -0.46 16.90
N GLN A 200 -0.77 -0.33 17.61
CA GLN A 200 -0.66 -0.65 19.03
C GLN A 200 -0.98 0.54 19.94
N GLY A 201 -1.11 1.73 19.35
CA GLY A 201 -1.35 2.99 20.03
C GLY A 201 -2.80 3.23 20.49
N PRO A 202 -3.11 4.48 20.89
CA PRO A 202 -4.42 4.89 21.37
C PRO A 202 -5.48 4.93 20.24
N TYR A 203 -6.73 4.69 20.62
CA TYR A 203 -7.88 4.79 19.72
C TYR A 203 -8.43 6.21 19.66
N LYS A 204 -9.16 6.51 18.59
CA LYS A 204 -9.89 7.77 18.40
C LYS A 204 -11.39 7.54 18.60
N GLU A 205 -12.05 8.46 19.28
CA GLU A 205 -13.50 8.45 19.53
C GLU A 205 -14.13 9.77 19.09
N TYR A 206 -15.37 9.69 18.59
CA TYR A 206 -16.18 10.86 18.30
C TYR A 206 -17.00 11.21 19.53
N PHE A 207 -16.66 12.32 20.18
CA PHE A 207 -17.39 12.85 21.33
C PHE A 207 -18.62 13.61 20.85
N GLU A 208 -19.80 13.02 21.05
CA GLU A 208 -21.08 13.59 20.59
C GLU A 208 -21.41 14.92 21.26
N GLU A 209 -21.03 15.11 22.53
CA GLU A 209 -21.34 16.29 23.33
C GLU A 209 -20.67 17.56 22.79
N VAL A 210 -19.43 17.41 22.33
CA VAL A 210 -18.64 18.50 21.74
C VAL A 210 -18.61 18.47 20.22
N GLN A 211 -19.21 17.43 19.61
CA GLN A 211 -19.13 17.13 18.19
C GLN A 211 -17.66 17.17 17.71
N LYS A 212 -16.75 16.56 18.50
CA LYS A 212 -15.30 16.50 18.22
C LYS A 212 -14.71 15.09 18.22
N TRP A 213 -13.84 14.76 17.25
CA TRP A 213 -13.00 13.56 17.32
C TRP A 213 -11.86 13.90 18.26
N GLY A 214 -11.55 12.97 19.15
CA GLY A 214 -10.38 13.09 19.99
C GLY A 214 -9.88 11.73 20.42
N ARG A 215 -8.78 11.75 21.17
CA ARG A 215 -8.17 10.57 21.74
C ARG A 215 -9.10 9.94 22.78
N TYR A 216 -9.33 8.64 22.66
CA TYR A 216 -9.98 7.85 23.71
C TYR A 216 -9.02 7.71 24.90
N THR A 217 -9.47 8.13 26.09
CA THR A 217 -8.65 8.17 27.31
C THR A 217 -9.06 7.16 28.37
N ASP A 218 -10.24 6.57 28.23
CA ASP A 218 -10.78 5.61 29.20
C ASP A 218 -10.06 4.26 29.11
N PRO A 219 -10.26 3.35 30.09
CA PRO A 219 -9.64 2.04 30.06
C PRO A 219 -10.02 1.24 28.80
N VAL A 220 -9.01 0.71 28.12
CA VAL A 220 -9.17 -0.18 26.96
C VAL A 220 -9.35 -1.63 27.44
N PRO A 221 -10.30 -2.40 26.88
CA PRO A 221 -10.47 -3.82 27.20
C PRO A 221 -9.19 -4.65 26.99
N ILE A 222 -9.09 -5.75 27.74
CA ILE A 222 -8.03 -6.76 27.59
C ILE A 222 -8.70 -8.09 27.17
N PRO A 223 -8.19 -8.80 26.13
CA PRO A 223 -7.08 -8.41 25.23
C PRO A 223 -7.32 -7.12 24.44
N GLN A 224 -6.23 -6.52 23.95
CA GLN A 224 -6.29 -5.28 23.16
C GLN A 224 -7.24 -5.46 21.96
N PRO A 225 -8.29 -4.64 21.83
CA PRO A 225 -9.24 -4.74 20.73
C PRO A 225 -8.54 -4.66 19.36
N GLY A 226 -8.91 -5.55 18.45
CA GLY A 226 -8.34 -5.56 17.11
C GLY A 226 -6.96 -6.20 16.96
N SER A 227 -6.31 -6.71 18.01
CA SER A 227 -5.04 -7.46 17.88
C SER A 227 -5.25 -8.85 17.29
N CYS A 228 -4.23 -9.40 16.62
CA CYS A 228 -4.25 -10.80 16.22
C CYS A 228 -4.14 -11.73 17.44
N ILE A 229 -4.64 -12.96 17.31
CA ILE A 229 -4.50 -13.99 18.33
C ILE A 229 -3.05 -14.50 18.31
N ILE A 230 -2.31 -14.21 19.38
CA ILE A 230 -0.88 -14.57 19.54
C ILE A 230 -0.69 -15.57 20.70
N LYS A 231 0.54 -16.05 20.95
CA LYS A 231 0.83 -16.99 22.07
C LYS A 231 0.29 -16.52 23.42
N TRP A 232 0.37 -15.22 23.71
CA TRP A 232 -0.21 -14.65 24.93
C TRP A 232 -1.71 -14.94 25.05
N HIS A 233 -2.47 -14.80 23.95
CA HIS A 233 -3.91 -15.10 23.92
C HIS A 233 -4.17 -16.57 24.20
N HIS A 234 -3.41 -17.48 23.56
CA HIS A 234 -3.51 -18.92 23.81
C HIS A 234 -3.27 -19.27 25.29
N HIS A 235 -2.26 -18.66 25.93
CA HIS A 235 -1.97 -18.87 27.36
C HIS A 235 -3.08 -18.34 28.30
N HIS A 236 -3.92 -17.42 27.82
CA HIS A 236 -5.05 -16.85 28.57
C HIS A 236 -6.41 -17.42 28.11
N GLY A 237 -6.41 -18.56 27.42
CA GLY A 237 -7.64 -19.27 27.04
C GLY A 237 -8.37 -18.69 25.82
N HIS A 238 -7.68 -17.90 24.99
CA HIS A 238 -8.19 -17.39 23.72
C HIS A 238 -7.43 -18.04 22.57
N THR A 239 -7.99 -19.10 22.01
CA THR A 239 -7.45 -19.87 20.88
C THR A 239 -7.84 -19.29 19.52
N SER A 240 -8.90 -18.48 19.48
CA SER A 240 -9.39 -17.81 18.27
C SER A 240 -10.21 -16.56 18.60
N SER A 241 -10.55 -15.75 17.60
CA SER A 241 -11.38 -14.55 17.77
C SER A 241 -12.80 -14.85 18.26
N LEU A 242 -13.30 -16.08 18.12
CA LEU A 242 -14.58 -16.54 18.66
C LEU A 242 -14.66 -16.46 20.18
N GLU A 243 -13.51 -16.61 20.85
CA GLU A 243 -13.41 -16.69 22.31
C GLU A 243 -13.14 -15.33 22.95
N LEU A 244 -13.11 -14.25 22.15
CA LEU A 244 -12.97 -12.89 22.64
C LEU A 244 -14.26 -12.47 23.35
N ALA A 245 -14.10 -11.81 24.50
CA ALA A 245 -15.23 -11.30 25.26
C ALA A 245 -16.01 -10.22 24.46
N ASP A 246 -17.34 -10.20 24.59
CA ASP A 246 -18.20 -9.24 23.89
C ASP A 246 -17.79 -7.78 24.16
N ARG A 247 -17.29 -7.44 25.34
CA ARG A 247 -16.78 -6.10 25.66
C ARG A 247 -15.68 -5.64 24.68
N THR A 248 -14.80 -6.56 24.29
CA THR A 248 -13.68 -6.30 23.35
C THR A 248 -14.22 -6.13 21.94
N LEU A 249 -15.20 -6.96 21.54
CA LEU A 249 -15.84 -6.91 20.22
C LEU A 249 -16.73 -5.66 20.04
N ILE A 250 -17.47 -5.26 21.07
CA ILE A 250 -18.26 -4.01 21.08
C ILE A 250 -17.34 -2.80 21.00
N PHE A 251 -16.19 -2.84 21.70
CA PHE A 251 -15.22 -1.76 21.67
C PHE A 251 -14.65 -1.55 20.26
N ILE A 252 -14.09 -2.60 19.64
CA ILE A 252 -13.50 -2.47 18.29
C ILE A 252 -14.55 -2.07 17.24
N LYS A 253 -15.80 -2.52 17.42
CA LYS A 253 -16.91 -2.10 16.57
C LYS A 253 -17.09 -0.57 16.55
N LYS A 254 -16.94 0.09 17.70
CA LYS A 254 -17.10 1.54 17.85
C LYS A 254 -15.81 2.32 17.58
N HIS A 255 -14.65 1.70 17.78
CA HIS A 255 -13.34 2.36 17.72
C HIS A 255 -12.38 1.72 16.69
N PRO A 256 -12.74 1.67 15.39
CA PRO A 256 -11.83 1.13 14.37
C PRO A 256 -10.70 2.09 13.97
N LEU A 257 -10.73 3.35 14.43
CA LEU A 257 -9.78 4.40 14.06
C LEU A 257 -8.74 4.64 15.16
N MET A 258 -7.46 4.62 14.79
CA MET A 258 -6.36 5.04 15.69
C MET A 258 -6.28 6.57 15.77
N ASP A 259 -5.84 7.07 16.92
CA ASP A 259 -5.68 8.52 17.14
C ASP A 259 -4.41 9.07 16.46
N GLU A 260 -3.31 8.33 16.60
CA GLU A 260 -2.02 8.65 15.99
C GLU A 260 -2.05 8.40 14.47
N GLN A 261 -1.27 9.21 13.74
CA GLN A 261 -1.08 9.12 12.30
C GLN A 261 0.23 8.40 11.97
N VAL A 262 0.25 7.65 10.86
CA VAL A 262 1.48 7.07 10.32
C VAL A 262 2.23 8.16 9.56
N GLU A 263 3.39 8.55 10.10
CA GLU A 263 4.30 9.50 9.46
C GLU A 263 5.26 8.78 8.49
N PRO A 264 5.75 9.47 7.44
CA PRO A 264 6.76 8.91 6.57
C PRO A 264 8.08 8.76 7.33
N SER A 265 8.93 7.81 6.92
CA SER A 265 10.19 7.45 7.60
C SER A 265 11.14 8.63 7.86
N TRP A 266 10.99 9.73 7.13
CA TRP A 266 11.83 10.92 7.21
C TRP A 266 11.08 12.17 7.72
N GLY A 267 9.84 12.01 8.17
CA GLY A 267 8.94 13.12 8.52
C GLY A 267 8.50 13.98 7.33
N GLN A 268 8.98 13.68 6.12
CA GLN A 268 8.66 14.40 4.87
C GLN A 268 8.78 13.47 3.64
N PRO A 269 8.27 13.89 2.45
CA PRO A 269 8.44 13.15 1.21
C PRO A 269 9.90 13.01 0.79
N MET A 270 10.22 11.89 0.15
CA MET A 270 11.55 11.61 -0.39
C MET A 270 11.80 12.30 -1.74
N LEU A 271 10.74 12.48 -2.52
CA LEU A 271 10.76 13.10 -3.84
C LEU A 271 9.51 13.97 -3.97
N MET A 272 9.68 15.19 -4.47
CA MET A 272 8.59 16.08 -4.85
C MET A 272 8.85 16.64 -6.24
N LYS A 273 7.80 16.75 -7.06
CA LYS A 273 7.90 17.34 -8.40
C LYS A 273 6.60 18.01 -8.81
N ASN A 274 6.72 19.08 -9.61
CA ASN A 274 5.60 19.70 -10.32
C ASN A 274 5.25 18.89 -11.59
N THR A 275 4.87 17.64 -11.37
CA THR A 275 4.49 16.67 -12.40
C THR A 275 3.49 15.72 -11.76
N ASN A 276 2.47 15.30 -12.51
CA ASN A 276 1.44 14.40 -12.00
C ASN A 276 1.95 12.96 -12.02
N PHE A 277 2.41 12.46 -10.87
CA PHE A 277 2.75 11.05 -10.70
C PHE A 277 1.47 10.21 -10.63
N THR A 278 1.52 8.98 -11.14
CA THR A 278 0.35 8.09 -11.20
C THR A 278 0.60 6.80 -10.45
N HIS A 279 1.57 6.02 -10.92
CA HIS A 279 1.92 4.71 -10.40
C HIS A 279 3.40 4.66 -10.04
N LEU A 280 3.76 3.74 -9.15
CA LEU A 280 5.16 3.48 -8.84
C LEU A 280 5.41 1.99 -8.62
N VAL A 281 6.63 1.55 -8.94
CA VAL A 281 7.18 0.27 -8.49
C VAL A 281 8.61 0.46 -8.01
N ALA A 282 9.05 -0.35 -7.05
CA ALA A 282 10.41 -0.35 -6.56
C ALA A 282 11.12 -1.65 -6.93
N ASP A 283 12.43 -1.57 -7.15
CA ASP A 283 13.32 -2.72 -7.22
C ASP A 283 14.41 -2.59 -6.15
N GLN A 284 14.86 -3.73 -5.63
CA GLN A 284 16.07 -3.80 -4.82
C GLN A 284 17.20 -4.41 -5.65
N PHE A 285 18.30 -3.68 -5.74
CA PHE A 285 19.42 -4.05 -6.57
C PHE A 285 20.74 -3.95 -5.79
N THR A 286 21.54 -5.01 -5.80
CA THR A 286 22.85 -5.01 -5.17
C THR A 286 23.92 -4.62 -6.19
N GLY A 287 24.56 -3.46 -5.96
CA GLY A 287 25.60 -2.92 -6.83
C GLY A 287 26.95 -3.64 -6.70
N PHE A 288 27.94 -3.20 -7.50
CA PHE A 288 29.32 -3.73 -7.47
C PHE A 288 30.03 -3.54 -6.12
N ASP A 289 29.66 -2.49 -5.40
CA ASP A 289 30.12 -2.19 -4.05
C ASP A 289 29.51 -3.12 -2.99
N LYS A 290 28.66 -4.07 -3.40
CA LYS A 290 27.87 -4.97 -2.54
C LYS A 290 26.85 -4.23 -1.66
N THR A 291 26.57 -2.97 -1.97
CA THR A 291 25.50 -2.21 -1.32
C THR A 291 24.19 -2.48 -2.05
N THR A 292 23.12 -2.70 -1.30
CA THR A 292 21.77 -2.79 -1.85
C THR A 292 21.15 -1.41 -1.96
N TYR A 293 20.76 -1.05 -3.18
CA TYR A 293 20.07 0.18 -3.52
C TYR A 293 18.60 -0.10 -3.80
N THR A 294 17.74 0.87 -3.50
CA THR A 294 16.34 0.85 -3.90
C THR A 294 16.15 1.81 -5.06
N VAL A 295 15.65 1.28 -6.18
CA VAL A 295 15.37 2.06 -7.40
C VAL A 295 13.86 2.16 -7.56
N LEU A 296 13.37 3.38 -7.73
CA LEU A 296 11.99 3.71 -7.98
C LEU A 296 11.77 3.95 -9.48
N PHE A 297 10.71 3.35 -10.00
CA PHE A 297 10.17 3.65 -11.33
C PHE A 297 8.79 4.29 -11.14
N ILE A 298 8.64 5.53 -11.58
CA ILE A 298 7.45 6.36 -11.31
C ILE A 298 6.84 6.78 -12.64
N GLY A 299 5.59 6.43 -12.86
CA GLY A 299 4.81 6.81 -14.04
C GLY A 299 4.15 8.17 -13.86
N THR A 300 3.86 8.85 -14.97
CA THR A 300 3.19 10.15 -14.94
C THR A 300 1.90 10.19 -15.77
N GLY A 301 1.11 11.23 -15.54
CA GLY A 301 -0.14 11.48 -16.26
C GLY A 301 0.03 11.84 -17.75
N ASP A 302 1.22 12.29 -18.13
CA ASP A 302 1.59 12.70 -19.49
C ASP A 302 2.52 11.70 -20.21
N GLY A 303 2.63 10.47 -19.69
CA GLY A 303 3.25 9.35 -20.39
C GLY A 303 4.76 9.21 -20.20
N TRP A 304 5.32 9.88 -19.19
CA TRP A 304 6.71 9.73 -18.79
C TRP A 304 6.89 8.65 -17.74
N LEU A 305 8.08 8.06 -17.77
CA LEU A 305 8.61 7.20 -16.75
C LEU A 305 9.87 7.83 -16.16
N LEU A 306 9.84 8.10 -14.88
CA LEU A 306 10.98 8.56 -14.10
C LEU A 306 11.64 7.37 -13.43
N LYS A 307 12.97 7.30 -13.51
CA LYS A 307 13.79 6.33 -12.80
C LYS A 307 14.64 7.09 -11.78
N ALA A 308 14.52 6.73 -10.51
CA ALA A 308 15.25 7.37 -9.42
C ALA A 308 15.85 6.33 -8.47
N VAL A 309 16.99 6.63 -7.86
CA VAL A 309 17.62 5.79 -6.84
C VAL A 309 17.61 6.49 -5.49
N ILE A 310 17.31 5.74 -4.45
CA ILE A 310 17.33 6.23 -3.07
C ILE A 310 18.77 6.19 -2.55
N LEU A 311 19.39 7.37 -2.42
CA LEU A 311 20.73 7.57 -1.88
C LEU A 311 20.61 8.36 -0.57
N ARG A 312 20.26 7.67 0.52
CA ARG A 312 19.96 8.30 1.81
C ARG A 312 20.96 9.41 2.17
N PRO A 313 20.51 10.63 2.54
CA PRO A 313 19.11 11.04 2.81
C PRO A 313 18.36 11.65 1.61
N TRP A 314 18.86 11.54 0.38
CA TRP A 314 18.24 12.15 -0.81
C TRP A 314 17.85 11.10 -1.87
N VAL A 315 17.04 11.52 -2.83
CA VAL A 315 16.69 10.74 -4.02
C VAL A 315 17.38 11.34 -5.23
N HIS A 316 18.11 10.52 -5.98
CA HIS A 316 18.75 10.93 -7.22
C HIS A 316 17.90 10.48 -8.42
N LEU A 317 17.45 11.43 -9.23
CA LEU A 317 16.72 11.16 -10.46
C LEU A 317 17.71 10.81 -11.57
N ILE A 318 17.73 9.54 -11.97
CA ILE A 318 18.66 8.99 -12.97
C ILE A 318 18.22 9.38 -14.38
N LYS A 319 16.93 9.19 -14.69
CA LYS A 319 16.43 9.32 -16.07
C LYS A 319 14.94 9.62 -16.12
N GLU A 320 14.55 10.37 -17.15
CA GLU A 320 13.17 10.52 -17.59
C GLU A 320 13.04 9.97 -19.01
N LEU A 321 12.04 9.14 -19.26
CA LEU A 321 11.79 8.51 -20.54
C LEU A 321 10.32 8.71 -20.92
N GLN A 322 10.06 9.34 -22.06
CA GLN A 322 8.72 9.34 -22.64
C GLN A 322 8.41 7.92 -23.13
N VAL A 323 7.44 7.26 -22.50
CA VAL A 323 7.02 5.90 -22.85
C VAL A 323 5.80 5.92 -23.77
N PHE A 324 4.87 6.86 -23.52
CA PHE A 324 3.66 7.06 -24.32
C PHE A 324 3.55 8.51 -24.77
N ASP A 325 3.09 8.77 -25.99
CA ASP A 325 2.82 10.14 -26.45
C ASP A 325 1.48 10.63 -25.87
N LYS A 326 1.55 11.44 -24.79
CA LYS A 326 0.40 12.09 -24.13
C LYS A 326 -0.66 11.15 -23.52
N GLU A 327 -0.34 9.88 -23.29
CA GLU A 327 -1.20 8.97 -22.54
C GLU A 327 -0.69 8.75 -21.11
N THR A 328 -1.60 8.66 -20.15
CA THR A 328 -1.28 8.39 -18.74
C THR A 328 -0.68 6.99 -18.58
N VAL A 329 0.37 6.89 -17.75
CA VAL A 329 0.86 5.60 -17.27
C VAL A 329 -0.12 5.05 -16.22
N GLU A 330 -0.92 4.07 -16.60
CA GLU A 330 -2.00 3.48 -15.78
C GLU A 330 -1.59 2.19 -15.05
N SER A 331 -0.47 1.58 -15.45
CA SER A 331 0.04 0.39 -14.77
C SER A 331 1.55 0.31 -14.90
N LEU A 332 2.22 -0.10 -13.82
CA LEU A 332 3.63 -0.44 -13.79
C LEU A 332 3.78 -1.81 -13.13
N VAL A 333 4.44 -2.74 -13.83
CA VAL A 333 4.72 -4.08 -13.31
C VAL A 333 6.19 -4.40 -13.53
N LEU A 334 6.90 -4.65 -12.43
CA LEU A 334 8.28 -5.07 -12.46
C LEU A 334 8.38 -6.60 -12.51
N SER A 335 9.25 -7.12 -13.36
CA SER A 335 9.69 -8.52 -13.33
C SER A 335 11.15 -8.59 -12.88
N PRO A 336 11.42 -8.81 -11.57
CA PRO A 336 12.79 -8.86 -11.05
C PRO A 336 13.62 -10.00 -11.65
N SER A 337 12.99 -11.13 -11.99
CA SER A 337 13.66 -12.30 -12.57
C SER A 337 14.06 -12.09 -14.03
N LYS A 338 13.20 -11.44 -14.81
CA LYS A 338 13.49 -11.12 -16.22
C LYS A 338 14.24 -9.80 -16.39
N LYS A 339 14.32 -9.01 -15.32
CA LYS A 339 14.89 -7.65 -15.32
C LYS A 339 14.24 -6.76 -16.38
N LEU A 340 12.90 -6.78 -16.39
CA LEU A 340 12.05 -6.01 -17.29
C LEU A 340 11.02 -5.23 -16.48
N LEU A 341 10.69 -4.05 -16.98
CA LEU A 341 9.57 -3.24 -16.53
C LEU A 341 8.51 -3.21 -17.63
N PHE A 342 7.25 -3.44 -17.26
CA PHE A 342 6.11 -3.30 -18.14
C PHE A 342 5.34 -2.04 -17.73
N ALA A 343 5.12 -1.14 -18.68
CA ALA A 343 4.28 0.04 -18.51
C ALA A 343 3.05 -0.10 -19.39
N GLY A 344 1.86 0.13 -18.82
CA GLY A 344 0.59 0.10 -19.51
C GLY A 344 -0.07 1.47 -19.54
N SER A 345 -0.72 1.80 -20.64
CA SER A 345 -1.71 2.86 -20.78
C SER A 345 -3.07 2.25 -21.16
N CYS A 346 -4.08 3.09 -21.36
CA CYS A 346 -5.40 2.64 -21.83
C CYS A 346 -5.33 1.93 -23.20
N SER A 347 -4.34 2.24 -24.06
CA SER A 347 -4.26 1.72 -25.43
C SER A 347 -2.99 0.90 -25.74
N GLN A 348 -1.95 1.00 -24.90
CA GLN A 348 -0.62 0.46 -25.21
C GLN A 348 0.01 -0.28 -24.03
N LEU A 349 0.86 -1.26 -24.34
CA LEU A 349 1.74 -1.94 -23.39
C LEU A 349 3.17 -1.86 -23.92
N VAL A 350 4.08 -1.30 -23.12
CA VAL A 350 5.50 -1.16 -23.47
C VAL A 350 6.34 -1.97 -22.49
N GLN A 351 7.26 -2.75 -23.05
CA GLN A 351 8.28 -3.47 -22.30
C GLN A 351 9.59 -2.67 -22.33
N LEU A 352 10.19 -2.44 -21.16
CA LEU A 352 11.40 -1.65 -20.98
C LEU A 352 12.46 -2.46 -20.24
N PRO A 353 13.74 -2.43 -20.65
CA PRO A 353 14.82 -2.94 -19.84
C PRO A 353 15.02 -2.04 -18.61
N LEU A 354 15.48 -2.60 -17.48
CA LEU A 354 15.76 -1.78 -16.29
C LEU A 354 16.91 -0.80 -16.51
N ALA A 355 17.84 -1.12 -17.40
CA ALA A 355 18.90 -0.21 -17.84
C ALA A 355 19.29 -0.47 -19.30
N ASP A 356 19.69 0.61 -19.97
CA ASP A 356 20.15 0.61 -21.36
C ASP A 356 21.60 1.10 -21.42
N SER A 357 22.50 0.31 -20.82
CA SER A 357 23.91 0.67 -20.63
C SER A 357 24.67 0.84 -21.95
N VAL A 358 24.22 0.16 -23.02
CA VAL A 358 24.88 0.14 -24.33
C VAL A 358 24.92 1.53 -24.98
N LYS A 359 24.02 2.43 -24.57
CA LYS A 359 23.99 3.82 -25.02
C LYS A 359 25.22 4.63 -24.58
N TYR A 360 25.94 4.21 -23.54
CA TYR A 360 27.09 4.94 -23.00
C TYR A 360 28.40 4.36 -23.55
N HIS A 361 29.05 5.12 -24.43
CA HIS A 361 30.23 4.67 -25.17
C HIS A 361 31.57 4.97 -24.49
N ILE A 362 31.60 5.86 -23.50
CA ILE A 362 32.81 6.22 -22.77
C ILE A 362 32.62 6.04 -21.25
N CYS A 363 33.73 5.77 -20.55
CA CYS A 363 33.72 5.56 -19.10
C CYS A 363 33.09 6.71 -18.33
N ALA A 364 33.40 7.96 -18.72
CA ALA A 364 32.86 9.15 -18.09
C ALA A 364 31.32 9.15 -18.11
N ASP A 365 30.70 8.93 -19.27
CA ASP A 365 29.24 8.92 -19.42
C ASP A 365 28.59 7.78 -18.61
N CYS A 366 29.20 6.59 -18.65
CA CYS A 366 28.69 5.42 -17.92
C CYS A 366 28.66 5.65 -16.40
N VAL A 367 29.71 6.28 -15.86
CA VAL A 367 29.83 6.56 -14.42
C VAL A 367 28.99 7.77 -14.00
N LEU A 368 28.96 8.83 -14.82
CA LEU A 368 28.23 10.07 -14.51
C LEU A 368 26.73 9.90 -14.44
N VAL A 369 26.18 8.90 -15.14
CA VAL A 369 24.74 8.60 -15.11
C VAL A 369 24.27 8.05 -13.77
N GLN A 370 25.17 7.56 -12.92
CA GLN A 370 24.87 7.05 -11.57
C GLN A 370 23.71 6.03 -11.54
N ASP A 371 23.54 5.29 -12.63
CA ASP A 371 22.54 4.24 -12.75
C ASP A 371 23.08 2.99 -12.07
N SER A 372 22.42 2.56 -10.99
CA SER A 372 22.84 1.41 -10.18
C SER A 372 22.96 0.10 -10.97
N TYR A 373 22.32 -0.01 -12.13
CA TYR A 373 22.41 -1.21 -12.99
C TYR A 373 23.52 -1.14 -14.04
N CYS A 374 24.17 0.01 -14.22
CA CYS A 374 25.22 0.23 -15.22
C CYS A 374 26.60 0.23 -14.57
N ALA A 375 27.59 -0.38 -15.23
CA ALA A 375 28.99 -0.17 -14.87
C ALA A 375 29.94 -0.26 -16.06
N TRP A 376 31.05 0.44 -15.95
CA TRP A 376 32.10 0.42 -16.95
C TRP A 376 33.01 -0.80 -16.76
N SER A 377 33.14 -1.62 -17.81
CA SER A 377 34.10 -2.71 -17.84
C SER A 377 35.39 -2.25 -18.52
N ILE A 378 36.49 -2.22 -17.76
CA ILE A 378 37.83 -1.88 -18.30
C ILE A 378 38.26 -2.91 -19.36
N ASN A 379 37.96 -4.19 -19.13
CA ASN A 379 38.37 -5.29 -20.01
C ASN A 379 37.73 -5.20 -21.40
N THR A 380 36.44 -4.88 -21.45
CA THR A 380 35.71 -4.76 -22.72
C THR A 380 35.67 -3.33 -23.24
N SER A 381 36.08 -2.34 -22.44
CA SER A 381 35.96 -0.92 -22.76
C SER A 381 34.53 -0.52 -23.17
N HIS A 382 33.54 -1.09 -22.48
CA HIS A 382 32.12 -0.84 -22.72
C HIS A 382 31.35 -0.70 -21.40
N CYS A 383 30.26 0.06 -21.42
CA CYS A 383 29.30 0.12 -20.33
C CYS A 383 28.36 -1.09 -20.39
N LEU A 384 28.36 -1.91 -19.33
CA LEU A 384 27.61 -3.15 -19.25
C LEU A 384 26.43 -3.00 -18.29
N SER A 385 25.35 -3.71 -18.60
CA SER A 385 24.19 -3.83 -17.72
C SER A 385 24.36 -5.04 -16.81
N MET A 386 24.25 -4.83 -15.51
CA MET A 386 24.20 -5.92 -14.54
C MET A 386 22.85 -6.65 -14.55
N ALA A 387 21.81 -6.02 -15.10
CA ALA A 387 20.51 -6.67 -15.28
C ALA A 387 20.55 -7.82 -16.31
N SER A 388 21.58 -7.91 -17.17
CA SER A 388 21.76 -9.00 -18.13
C SER A 388 22.72 -10.12 -17.69
N HIS A 389 23.40 -9.96 -16.56
CA HIS A 389 24.36 -10.95 -16.05
C HIS A 389 23.77 -11.72 -14.86
N SER A 390 22.97 -12.74 -15.15
CA SER A 390 22.78 -13.88 -14.26
C SER A 390 23.80 -14.95 -14.64
N GLY A 391 24.94 -14.96 -13.95
CA GLY A 391 26.00 -15.96 -14.07
C GLY A 391 26.66 -16.17 -12.74
#